data_AF-A0AAV5T6N1-F1
#
_entry.id   AF-A0AAV5T6N1-F1
#
_cell.length_a   1.000
_cell.length_b   1.000
_cell.length_c   1.000
_cell.angle_alpha   90.00
_cell.angle_beta   90.00
_cell.angle_gamma   90.00
#
_symmetry.space_group_name_H-M   'P 1'
#
loop_
_entity.id
_entity.type
_entity.pdbx_description
1 polymer ?
#
loop_
_entity_poly.entity_id
_entity_poly.type
_entity_poly.pdbx_seq_one_letter_code
_entity_poly.pdbx_strand_id
1 'polypeptide(L)'
;FLFKAALLLNDRFHTDFRRVPFTGTEAEAYQEEQNFGVIFATVNYLSMIFFCLGTMLVCGWRIQRSISTNKMSERVRKLHRQALRLLVLQTVNPLVFAVFPAIVPVFYIQSGRDYPVLFSWANAYLLTLFPLLNPIIFVICTKQYRNWILNFLLRHSQISSMENLQFSVGPSLTVTHPAKMMVLILPGFETINTFAILCDTLAILLNIGLIMMLQRQATSLDKKTVKFAIAFAVLSIFFAFFHALIQPFNLIFDGISAAFAASFMHDNPLTMKLMTYGMSPTYMALLECCAFNFLYKYAATCNKSLYHRFDSPIFVGSLGAVAGTWLVLYTYFGAFFAPTAALRNKERAQGFGPMVAMINFMSLILCCLGTMLWCGWKIQHMIKTNKMSERARKLHRQALRLLVLQ
;
A
#
# COMPACT_ATOMS: atom_id res chain seq x y z
N PHE A 1 -14.01 -26.20 -8.29
CA PHE A 1 -13.79 -24.85 -7.71
C PHE A 1 -14.96 -23.88 -7.86
N LEU A 2 -15.08 -23.06 -8.94
CA LEU A 2 -15.96 -21.88 -8.97
C LEU A 2 -17.43 -22.14 -8.55
N PHE A 3 -18.05 -23.21 -9.04
CA PHE A 3 -19.43 -23.55 -8.66
C PHE A 3 -19.57 -23.88 -7.16
N LYS A 4 -18.62 -24.65 -6.60
CA LYS A 4 -18.57 -24.99 -5.16
C LYS A 4 -18.38 -23.73 -4.32
N ALA A 5 -17.42 -22.87 -4.68
CA ALA A 5 -17.17 -21.61 -3.99
C ALA A 5 -18.39 -20.68 -4.04
N ALA A 6 -19.06 -20.57 -5.18
CA ALA A 6 -20.28 -19.77 -5.32
C ALA A 6 -21.40 -20.29 -4.40
N LEU A 7 -21.66 -21.60 -4.37
CA LEU A 7 -22.68 -22.18 -3.47
C LEU A 7 -22.42 -21.84 -2.01
N LEU A 8 -21.18 -22.01 -1.54
CA LEU A 8 -20.85 -21.74 -0.15
C LEU A 8 -20.91 -20.24 0.20
N LEU A 9 -20.54 -19.37 -0.75
CA LEU A 9 -20.70 -17.92 -0.58
C LEU A 9 -22.19 -17.51 -0.59
N ASN A 10 -23.03 -18.17 -1.40
CA ASN A 10 -24.47 -17.94 -1.42
C ASN A 10 -25.10 -18.25 -0.06
N ASP A 11 -24.76 -19.38 0.54
CA ASP A 11 -25.28 -19.78 1.84
C ASP A 11 -24.87 -18.79 2.94
N ARG A 12 -23.68 -18.21 2.82
CA ARG A 12 -23.12 -17.31 3.83
C ARG A 12 -23.60 -15.87 3.75
N PHE A 13 -23.77 -15.33 2.54
CA PHE A 13 -24.10 -13.93 2.31
C PHE A 13 -25.50 -13.72 1.73
N HIS A 14 -26.27 -14.81 1.56
CA HIS A 14 -27.62 -14.79 1.01
C HIS A 14 -27.72 -14.05 -0.33
N THR A 15 -26.67 -14.16 -1.15
CA THR A 15 -26.55 -13.48 -2.45
C THR A 15 -26.13 -14.49 -3.52
N ASP A 16 -26.56 -14.32 -4.77
CA ASP A 16 -26.19 -15.24 -5.86
C ASP A 16 -24.80 -14.95 -6.46
N PHE A 17 -23.75 -15.49 -5.84
CA PHE A 17 -22.36 -15.46 -6.30
C PHE A 17 -22.11 -16.20 -7.62
N ARG A 18 -23.13 -16.82 -8.24
CA ARG A 18 -23.03 -17.26 -9.64
C ARG A 18 -22.96 -16.09 -10.61
N ARG A 19 -23.41 -14.90 -10.18
CA ARG A 19 -23.40 -13.65 -10.98
C ARG A 19 -22.26 -12.71 -10.61
N VAL A 20 -21.74 -12.82 -9.38
CA VAL A 20 -20.65 -11.99 -8.87
C VAL A 20 -19.31 -12.53 -9.41
N PRO A 21 -18.53 -11.76 -10.18
CA PRO A 21 -17.18 -12.15 -10.55
C PRO A 21 -16.29 -12.19 -9.31
N PHE A 22 -15.66 -13.34 -9.06
CA PHE A 22 -14.67 -13.51 -8.01
C PHE A 22 -13.46 -14.29 -8.53
N THR A 23 -12.31 -14.08 -7.91
CA THR A 23 -11.11 -14.90 -8.10
C THR A 23 -10.83 -15.70 -6.84
N GLY A 24 -10.15 -16.83 -6.96
CA GLY A 24 -9.88 -17.65 -5.80
C GLY A 24 -9.09 -18.90 -6.11
N THR A 25 -8.70 -19.59 -5.05
CA THR A 25 -7.96 -20.85 -5.09
C THR A 25 -8.51 -21.82 -4.03
N GLU A 26 -8.60 -23.11 -4.36
CA GLU A 26 -8.90 -24.19 -3.41
C GLU A 26 -7.59 -24.73 -2.86
N ALA A 27 -7.46 -24.89 -1.55
CA ALA A 27 -6.23 -25.34 -0.88
C ALA A 27 -5.84 -26.76 -1.32
N GLU A 28 -6.81 -27.64 -1.55
CA GLU A 28 -6.58 -29.00 -2.06
C GLU A 28 -6.04 -28.97 -3.49
N ALA A 29 -6.72 -28.24 -4.40
CA ALA A 29 -6.24 -28.06 -5.78
C ALA A 29 -4.89 -27.31 -5.83
N TYR A 30 -4.63 -26.45 -4.84
CA TYR A 30 -3.36 -25.72 -4.72
C TYR A 30 -2.17 -26.64 -4.41
N GLN A 31 -2.38 -27.82 -3.82
CA GLN A 31 -1.31 -28.77 -3.57
C GLN A 31 -0.94 -29.57 -4.83
N GLU A 32 -1.91 -29.89 -5.69
CA GLU A 32 -1.68 -30.74 -6.87
C GLU A 32 -1.34 -29.97 -8.14
N GLU A 33 -1.90 -28.76 -8.34
CA GLU A 33 -1.77 -27.96 -9.57
C GLU A 33 -1.17 -26.58 -9.28
N GLN A 34 0.04 -26.51 -8.72
CA GLN A 34 0.72 -25.22 -8.62
C GLN A 34 1.10 -24.67 -9.99
N ASN A 35 0.26 -23.75 -10.48
CA ASN A 35 0.47 -23.06 -11.74
C ASN A 35 1.72 -22.17 -11.64
N PHE A 36 2.72 -22.43 -12.48
CA PHE A 36 4.02 -21.74 -12.47
C PHE A 36 3.90 -20.21 -12.46
N GLY A 37 2.90 -19.66 -13.14
CA GLY A 37 2.68 -18.22 -13.17
C GLY A 37 2.20 -17.59 -11.85
N VAL A 38 1.37 -18.30 -11.06
CA VAL A 38 0.92 -17.80 -9.75
C VAL A 38 2.11 -17.70 -8.80
N ILE A 39 2.99 -18.70 -8.84
CA ILE A 39 4.25 -18.69 -8.10
C ILE A 39 5.09 -17.51 -8.56
N PHE A 40 5.35 -17.36 -9.86
CA PHE A 40 6.19 -16.27 -10.37
C PHE A 40 5.62 -14.89 -10.02
N ALA A 41 4.31 -14.71 -10.12
CA ALA A 41 3.63 -13.48 -9.72
C ALA A 41 3.80 -13.22 -8.21
N THR A 42 3.69 -14.25 -7.37
CA THR A 42 3.90 -14.16 -5.91
C THR A 42 5.35 -13.85 -5.56
N VAL A 43 6.32 -14.54 -6.19
CA VAL A 43 7.77 -14.26 -6.06
C VAL A 43 8.04 -12.79 -6.40
N ASN A 44 7.55 -12.34 -7.55
CA ASN A 44 7.77 -10.99 -8.04
C ASN A 44 7.17 -9.95 -7.07
N TYR A 45 5.90 -10.13 -6.69
CA TYR A 45 5.18 -9.30 -5.73
C TYR A 45 5.95 -9.17 -4.40
N LEU A 46 6.34 -10.30 -3.81
CA LEU A 46 7.09 -10.32 -2.56
C LEU A 46 8.47 -9.69 -2.71
N SER A 47 9.20 -10.01 -3.79
CA SER A 47 10.55 -9.47 -4.05
C SER A 47 10.54 -7.95 -4.12
N MET A 48 9.51 -7.37 -4.72
CA MET A 48 9.35 -5.93 -4.85
C MET A 48 8.96 -5.28 -3.52
N ILE A 49 8.07 -5.89 -2.73
CA ILE A 49 7.78 -5.41 -1.37
C ILE A 49 9.06 -5.41 -0.53
N PHE A 50 9.82 -6.50 -0.53
CA PHE A 50 11.06 -6.59 0.24
C PHE A 50 12.11 -5.59 -0.24
N PHE A 51 12.25 -5.41 -1.56
CA PHE A 51 13.16 -4.42 -2.12
C PHE A 51 12.79 -2.99 -1.68
N CYS A 52 11.51 -2.63 -1.77
CA CYS A 52 11.01 -1.32 -1.36
C CYS A 52 11.19 -1.10 0.14
N LEU A 53 10.77 -2.04 0.98
CA LEU A 53 10.88 -1.97 2.44
C LEU A 53 12.34 -1.97 2.88
N GLY A 54 13.17 -2.85 2.33
CA GLY A 54 14.60 -2.88 2.59
C GLY A 54 15.27 -1.55 2.25
N THR A 55 14.95 -0.97 1.10
CA THR A 55 15.45 0.36 0.71
C THR A 55 15.03 1.43 1.70
N MET A 56 13.75 1.48 2.09
CA MET A 56 13.23 2.46 3.06
C MET A 56 13.90 2.30 4.43
N LEU A 57 14.04 1.06 4.94
CA LEU A 57 14.69 0.78 6.22
C LEU A 57 16.17 1.16 6.22
N VAL A 58 16.93 0.73 5.20
CA VAL A 58 18.36 1.03 5.08
C VAL A 58 18.59 2.52 4.92
N CYS A 59 17.83 3.19 4.03
CA CYS A 59 17.94 4.63 3.82
C CYS A 59 17.54 5.41 5.07
N GLY A 60 16.39 5.09 5.67
CA GLY A 60 15.88 5.72 6.88
C GLY A 60 16.86 5.62 8.05
N TRP A 61 17.41 4.42 8.27
CA TRP A 61 18.42 4.20 9.30
C TRP A 61 19.70 5.00 9.05
N ARG A 62 20.20 5.04 7.80
CA ARG A 62 21.39 5.83 7.46
C ARG A 62 21.16 7.34 7.60
N ILE A 63 19.97 7.84 7.22
CA ILE A 63 19.58 9.25 7.43
C ILE A 63 19.59 9.57 8.92
N GLN A 64 18.90 8.76 9.74
CA GLN A 64 18.83 8.95 11.19
C GLN A 64 20.23 8.97 11.82
N ARG A 65 21.09 8.04 11.41
CA ARG A 65 22.47 7.98 11.85
C ARG A 65 23.24 9.24 11.46
N SER A 66 23.17 9.67 10.20
CA SER A 66 23.84 10.88 9.70
C SER A 66 23.43 12.12 10.50
N ILE A 67 22.13 12.28 10.78
CA ILE A 67 21.59 13.38 11.61
C ILE A 67 22.17 13.36 13.03
N SER A 68 22.40 12.17 13.60
CA SER A 68 22.93 12.00 14.96
C SER A 68 24.44 12.21 15.06
N THR A 69 25.21 11.86 14.03
CA THR A 69 26.68 11.88 14.08
C THR A 69 27.30 13.15 13.52
N ASN A 70 26.66 13.78 12.53
CA ASN A 70 27.25 14.92 11.84
C ASN A 70 26.98 16.24 12.58
N LYS A 71 27.99 17.12 12.61
CA LYS A 71 27.87 18.50 13.11
C LYS A 71 27.06 19.33 12.11
N MET A 72 25.73 19.18 12.14
CA MET A 72 24.78 20.02 11.41
C MET A 72 24.31 21.17 12.30
N SER A 73 23.96 22.31 11.69
CA SER A 73 23.27 23.38 12.43
C SER A 73 21.93 22.89 12.95
N GLU A 74 21.48 23.44 14.09
CA GLU A 74 20.25 22.97 14.74
C GLU A 74 19.02 23.14 13.85
N ARG A 75 19.00 24.21 13.03
CA ARG A 75 17.96 24.45 12.03
C ARG A 75 17.90 23.34 10.98
N VAL A 76 19.04 22.96 10.41
CA VAL A 76 19.14 21.91 9.37
C VAL A 76 18.80 20.55 9.97
N ARG A 77 19.29 20.26 11.18
CA ARG A 77 18.97 19.04 11.93
C ARG A 77 17.46 18.90 12.15
N LYS A 78 16.79 19.98 12.59
CA LYS A 78 15.33 19.99 12.80
C LYS A 78 14.57 19.73 11.50
N LEU A 79 15.00 20.33 10.39
CA LEU A 79 14.41 20.13 9.08
C LEU A 79 14.53 18.67 8.61
N HIS A 80 15.73 18.06 8.71
CA HIS A 80 15.93 16.66 8.34
C HIS A 80 15.14 15.70 9.23
N ARG A 81 15.06 15.96 10.55
CA ARG A 81 14.23 15.15 11.47
C ARG A 81 12.75 15.23 11.12
N GLN A 82 12.25 16.41 10.77
CA GLN A 82 10.85 16.57 10.36
C GLN A 82 10.57 15.83 9.05
N ALA A 83 11.46 15.94 8.07
CA ALA A 83 11.33 15.20 6.81
C ALA A 83 11.38 13.69 7.03
N LEU A 84 12.31 13.20 7.86
CA LEU A 84 12.39 11.77 8.19
C LEU A 84 11.15 11.28 8.93
N ARG A 85 10.60 12.05 9.88
CA ARG A 85 9.36 11.69 10.57
C ARG A 85 8.19 11.55 9.60
N LEU A 86 8.06 12.49 8.65
CA LEU A 86 7.04 12.41 7.61
C LEU A 86 7.20 11.14 6.76
N LEU A 87 8.42 10.86 6.29
CA LEU A 87 8.73 9.66 5.50
C LEU A 87 8.41 8.37 6.25
N VAL A 88 8.81 8.26 7.53
CA VAL A 88 8.54 7.08 8.35
C VAL A 88 7.05 6.86 8.52
N LEU A 89 6.27 7.91 8.79
CA LEU A 89 4.82 7.79 8.89
C LEU A 89 4.18 7.38 7.56
N GLN A 90 4.68 7.91 6.43
CA GLN A 90 4.27 7.51 5.08
C GLN A 90 4.60 6.06 4.75
N THR A 91 5.66 5.48 5.33
CA THR A 91 5.99 4.06 5.16
C THR A 91 5.14 3.17 6.07
N VAL A 92 4.91 3.60 7.31
CA VAL A 92 4.08 2.85 8.27
C VAL A 92 2.65 2.71 7.76
N ASN A 93 2.11 3.72 7.07
CA ASN A 93 0.75 3.67 6.56
C ASN A 93 0.47 2.49 5.60
N PRO A 94 1.10 2.36 4.41
CA PRO A 94 0.90 1.22 3.53
C PRO A 94 1.29 -0.10 4.20
N LEU A 95 2.29 -0.11 5.10
CA LEU A 95 2.66 -1.33 5.83
C LEU A 95 1.52 -1.87 6.68
N VAL A 96 0.92 -1.01 7.52
CA VAL A 96 -0.11 -1.41 8.47
C VAL A 96 -1.46 -1.61 7.80
N PHE A 97 -1.81 -0.75 6.85
CA PHE A 97 -3.15 -0.67 6.29
C PHE A 97 -3.32 -1.39 4.95
N ALA A 98 -2.23 -1.80 4.29
CA ALA A 98 -2.32 -2.51 3.00
C ALA A 98 -1.44 -3.77 2.92
N VAL A 99 -0.14 -3.70 3.24
CA VAL A 99 0.77 -4.86 3.19
C VAL A 99 0.33 -5.92 4.20
N PHE A 100 0.15 -5.53 5.46
CA PHE A 100 -0.20 -6.50 6.51
C PHE A 100 -1.56 -7.17 6.27
N PRO A 101 -2.65 -6.45 5.96
CA PRO A 101 -3.92 -7.05 5.56
C PRO A 101 -3.85 -7.95 4.32
N ALA A 102 -2.92 -7.71 3.40
CA ALA A 102 -2.73 -8.56 2.23
C ALA A 102 -1.92 -9.84 2.53
N ILE A 103 -0.91 -9.75 3.39
CA ILE A 103 -0.01 -10.88 3.70
C ILE A 103 -0.68 -11.89 4.65
N VAL A 104 -1.45 -11.43 5.64
CA VAL A 104 -2.04 -12.31 6.65
C VAL A 104 -2.91 -13.42 6.02
N PRO A 105 -3.86 -13.14 5.11
CA PRO A 105 -4.63 -14.17 4.41
C PRO A 105 -3.76 -15.23 3.73
N VAL A 106 -2.64 -14.83 3.13
CA VAL A 106 -1.72 -15.77 2.44
C VAL A 106 -1.16 -16.81 3.42
N PHE A 107 -0.80 -16.40 4.64
CA PHE A 107 -0.32 -17.35 5.66
C PHE A 107 -1.41 -18.31 6.11
N TYR A 108 -2.66 -17.86 6.21
CA TYR A 108 -3.79 -18.74 6.55
C TYR A 108 -4.02 -19.81 5.48
N ILE A 109 -4.02 -19.41 4.21
CA ILE A 109 -4.11 -20.32 3.06
C ILE A 109 -2.98 -21.35 3.11
N GLN A 110 -1.74 -20.90 3.31
CA GLN A 110 -0.57 -21.80 3.39
C GLN A 110 -0.62 -22.75 4.59
N SER A 111 -1.22 -22.32 5.70
CA SER A 111 -1.38 -23.16 6.89
C SER A 111 -2.56 -24.14 6.79
N GLY A 112 -3.38 -24.07 5.74
CA GLY A 112 -4.60 -24.85 5.60
C GLY A 112 -5.65 -24.54 6.68
N ARG A 113 -5.57 -23.36 7.30
CA ARG A 113 -6.51 -22.92 8.35
C ARG A 113 -7.49 -21.91 7.80
N ASP A 114 -8.71 -21.96 8.32
CA ASP A 114 -9.73 -20.97 8.01
C ASP A 114 -9.34 -19.59 8.52
N TYR A 115 -9.64 -18.57 7.72
CA TYR A 115 -9.43 -17.18 8.11
C TYR A 115 -10.70 -16.67 8.79
N PRO A 116 -10.63 -16.27 10.08
CA PRO A 116 -11.81 -15.78 10.78
C PRO A 116 -12.48 -14.64 10.02
N VAL A 117 -13.80 -14.73 9.83
CA VAL A 117 -14.57 -13.71 9.08
C VAL A 117 -14.38 -12.31 9.64
N LEU A 118 -14.28 -12.19 10.97
CA LEU A 118 -14.00 -10.91 11.63
C LEU A 118 -12.71 -10.26 11.09
N PHE A 119 -11.69 -11.07 10.76
CA PHE A 119 -10.44 -10.57 10.19
C PHE A 119 -10.58 -10.17 8.73
N SER A 120 -11.43 -10.85 7.94
CA SER A 120 -11.80 -10.38 6.59
C SER A 120 -12.43 -8.99 6.62
N TRP A 121 -13.38 -8.76 7.53
CA TRP A 121 -13.97 -7.43 7.75
C TRP A 121 -12.94 -6.42 8.20
N ALA A 122 -12.13 -6.76 9.22
CA ALA A 122 -11.08 -5.87 9.71
C ALA A 122 -10.10 -5.50 8.60
N ASN A 123 -9.69 -6.44 7.76
CA ASN A 123 -8.81 -6.17 6.62
C ASN A 123 -9.42 -5.19 5.63
N ALA A 124 -10.71 -5.36 5.30
CA ALA A 124 -11.39 -4.47 4.37
C ALA A 124 -11.53 -3.03 4.94
N TYR A 125 -11.80 -2.89 6.24
CA TYR A 125 -11.77 -1.59 6.91
C TYR A 125 -10.36 -0.98 6.99
N LEU A 126 -9.34 -1.79 7.28
CA LEU A 126 -7.95 -1.32 7.31
C LEU A 126 -7.50 -0.83 5.93
N LEU A 127 -7.83 -1.57 4.87
CA LEU A 127 -7.50 -1.19 3.50
C LEU A 127 -8.17 0.14 3.10
N THR A 128 -9.39 0.37 3.57
CA THR A 128 -10.12 1.64 3.39
C THR A 128 -9.40 2.83 4.03
N LEU A 129 -8.73 2.63 5.16
CA LEU A 129 -8.03 3.70 5.87
C LEU A 129 -6.72 4.12 5.18
N PHE A 130 -6.12 3.23 4.38
CA PHE A 130 -4.84 3.49 3.71
C PHE A 130 -4.82 4.80 2.89
N PRO A 131 -5.69 5.01 1.88
CA PRO A 131 -5.67 6.23 1.08
C PRO A 131 -6.00 7.49 1.88
N LEU A 132 -6.85 7.37 2.91
CA LEU A 132 -7.27 8.48 3.77
C LEU A 132 -6.16 8.97 4.69
N LEU A 133 -5.39 8.05 5.29
CA LEU A 133 -4.34 8.41 6.24
C LEU A 133 -3.15 9.11 5.57
N ASN A 134 -2.90 8.87 4.27
CA ASN A 134 -1.82 9.51 3.52
C ASN A 134 -1.84 11.05 3.63
N PRO A 135 -2.91 11.76 3.19
CA PRO A 135 -2.96 13.20 3.31
C PRO A 135 -3.09 13.66 4.76
N ILE A 136 -3.75 12.90 5.66
CA ILE A 136 -3.83 13.22 7.09
C ILE A 136 -2.44 13.27 7.72
N ILE A 137 -1.57 12.32 7.40
CA ILE A 137 -0.17 12.30 7.86
C ILE A 137 0.55 13.58 7.41
N PHE A 138 0.32 14.04 6.18
CA PHE A 138 0.83 15.33 5.71
C PHE A 138 0.27 16.51 6.51
N VAL A 139 -1.05 16.56 6.78
CA VAL A 139 -1.68 17.63 7.59
C VAL A 139 -1.03 17.71 8.96
N ILE A 140 -0.87 16.57 9.63
CA ILE A 140 -0.34 16.50 10.99
C ILE A 140 1.15 16.90 11.01
N CYS A 141 1.93 16.47 10.02
CA CYS A 141 3.38 16.66 10.01
C CYS A 141 3.84 18.01 9.45
N THR A 142 2.99 18.72 8.70
CA THR A 142 3.35 19.98 8.05
C THR A 142 2.52 21.15 8.57
N LYS A 143 3.14 22.00 9.42
CA LYS A 143 2.47 23.17 10.03
C LYS A 143 1.83 24.10 8.98
N GLN A 144 2.49 24.26 7.84
CA GLN A 144 2.00 25.08 6.72
C GLN A 144 0.67 24.55 6.20
N TYR A 145 0.56 23.23 5.98
CA TYR A 145 -0.67 22.62 5.49
C TYR A 145 -1.80 22.67 6.51
N ARG A 146 -1.48 22.40 7.79
CA ARG A 146 -2.46 22.57 8.88
C ARG A 146 -3.02 23.99 8.93
N ASN A 147 -2.14 25.00 8.87
CA ASN A 147 -2.56 26.39 8.87
C ASN A 147 -3.37 26.74 7.61
N TRP A 148 -3.01 26.18 6.46
CA TRP A 148 -3.77 26.36 5.23
C TRP A 148 -5.19 25.79 5.34
N ILE A 149 -5.35 24.56 5.84
CA ILE A 149 -6.66 23.94 6.07
C ILE A 149 -7.47 24.76 7.08
N LEU A 150 -6.88 25.13 8.22
CA LEU A 150 -7.57 25.94 9.23
C LEU A 150 -8.03 27.29 8.64
N ASN A 151 -7.18 27.98 7.88
CA ASN A 151 -7.55 29.23 7.22
C ASN A 151 -8.63 29.04 6.16
N PHE A 152 -8.59 27.93 5.42
CA PHE A 152 -9.61 27.59 4.42
C PHE A 152 -10.98 27.35 5.08
N LEU A 153 -11.02 26.53 6.14
CA LEU A 153 -12.25 26.25 6.90
C LEU A 153 -12.81 27.51 7.57
N LEU A 154 -11.95 28.34 8.19
CA LEU A 154 -12.37 29.58 8.84
C LEU A 154 -12.91 30.60 7.83
N ARG A 155 -12.24 30.78 6.67
CA ARG A 155 -12.74 31.69 5.62
C ARG A 155 -14.06 31.24 5.02
N HIS A 156 -14.25 29.92 4.81
CA HIS A 156 -15.51 29.43 4.28
C HIS A 156 -16.66 29.64 5.26
N SER A 157 -16.41 29.49 6.57
CA SER A 157 -17.43 29.75 7.60
C SER A 157 -17.95 31.19 7.56
N GLN A 158 -17.08 32.17 7.26
CA GLN A 158 -17.47 33.58 7.12
C GLN A 158 -18.31 33.87 5.87
N ILE A 159 -18.03 33.19 4.75
CA ILE A 159 -18.79 33.36 3.50
C ILE A 159 -20.18 32.73 3.63
N SER A 160 -20.30 31.56 4.26
CA SER A 160 -21.61 30.91 4.48
C SER A 160 -22.56 31.72 5.36
N SER A 161 -22.04 32.58 6.25
CA SER A 161 -22.87 33.52 7.02
C SER A 161 -23.46 34.67 6.18
N MET A 162 -23.01 34.89 4.93
CA MET A 162 -23.57 35.92 4.04
C MET A 162 -24.62 35.39 3.05
N GLU A 163 -24.80 34.07 2.92
CA GLU A 163 -25.72 33.45 1.95
C GLU A 163 -27.11 33.11 2.50
N ASN A 164 -27.51 33.67 3.66
CA ASN A 164 -28.92 33.71 4.10
C ASN A 164 -29.77 34.71 3.28
N LEU A 165 -29.58 34.73 1.96
CA LEU A 165 -30.47 35.40 1.02
C LEU A 165 -31.55 34.38 0.61
N GLN A 166 -32.79 34.67 1.02
CA GLN A 166 -33.97 33.84 0.85
C GLN A 166 -34.11 33.28 -0.57
N PHE A 167 -33.81 31.99 -0.75
CA PHE A 167 -34.15 31.27 -1.97
C PHE A 167 -35.60 30.79 -1.86
N SER A 168 -36.51 31.51 -2.54
CA SER A 168 -37.92 31.14 -2.64
C SER A 168 -38.04 29.88 -3.52
N VAL A 169 -38.29 28.73 -2.87
CA VAL A 169 -38.50 27.46 -3.56
C VAL A 169 -39.92 27.45 -4.13
N GLY A 170 -40.03 27.49 -5.45
CA GLY A 170 -41.29 27.29 -6.16
C GLY A 170 -41.82 25.85 -6.02
N PRO A 171 -43.14 25.64 -6.12
CA PRO A 171 -43.77 24.34 -5.91
C PRO A 171 -43.29 23.33 -6.97
N SER A 172 -42.65 22.27 -6.51
CA SER A 172 -42.13 21.20 -7.35
C SER A 172 -43.21 20.14 -7.57
N LEU A 173 -43.60 19.88 -8.82
CA LEU A 173 -44.44 18.75 -9.19
C LEU A 173 -43.66 17.44 -9.02
N THR A 174 -44.07 16.62 -8.05
CA THR A 174 -43.55 15.27 -7.83
C THR A 174 -44.28 14.27 -8.72
N VAL A 175 -43.63 13.86 -9.82
CA VAL A 175 -44.00 12.64 -10.54
C VAL A 175 -43.23 11.48 -9.94
N THR A 176 -43.88 10.67 -9.12
CA THR A 176 -43.32 9.46 -8.52
C THR A 176 -43.42 8.30 -9.51
N HIS A 177 -42.35 8.05 -10.26
CA HIS A 177 -42.18 6.73 -10.87
C HIS A 177 -41.58 5.78 -9.82
N PRO A 178 -42.11 4.56 -9.65
CA PRO A 178 -41.49 3.56 -8.80
C PRO A 178 -40.16 3.17 -9.42
N ALA A 179 -39.10 3.86 -9.01
CA ALA A 179 -37.74 3.48 -9.34
C ALA A 179 -37.55 2.07 -8.79
N LYS A 180 -37.42 1.10 -9.69
CA LYS A 180 -36.92 -0.23 -9.37
C LYS A 180 -35.59 0.01 -8.66
N MET A 181 -35.58 -0.10 -7.32
CA MET A 181 -34.36 0.04 -6.53
C MET A 181 -33.40 -1.01 -7.06
N MET A 182 -32.48 -0.60 -7.94
CA MET A 182 -31.27 -1.36 -8.15
C MET A 182 -30.64 -1.41 -6.78
N VAL A 183 -30.69 -2.60 -6.17
CA VAL A 183 -29.88 -2.90 -4.99
C VAL A 183 -28.45 -2.78 -5.49
N LEU A 184 -27.91 -1.57 -5.33
CA LEU A 184 -26.66 -1.18 -5.92
C LEU A 184 -25.49 -1.74 -5.10
N ILE A 185 -25.72 -2.39 -3.96
CA ILE A 185 -24.68 -2.86 -3.04
C ILE A 185 -24.96 -4.31 -2.67
N LEU A 186 -23.90 -5.10 -2.54
CA LEU A 186 -23.99 -6.49 -2.12
C LEU A 186 -24.65 -6.57 -0.73
N PRO A 187 -25.76 -7.33 -0.56
CA PRO A 187 -26.45 -7.43 0.73
C PRO A 187 -25.50 -7.79 1.89
N GLY A 188 -25.58 -7.03 2.98
CA GLY A 188 -24.70 -7.18 4.15
C GLY A 188 -23.39 -6.40 4.08
N PHE A 189 -23.07 -5.74 2.96
CA PHE A 189 -21.87 -4.90 2.79
C PHE A 189 -22.18 -3.40 2.78
N GLU A 190 -23.41 -3.00 3.08
CA GLU A 190 -23.88 -1.60 3.01
C GLU A 190 -23.05 -0.69 3.92
N THR A 191 -22.73 -1.17 5.12
CA THR A 191 -21.96 -0.39 6.12
C THR A 191 -20.54 -0.16 5.65
N ILE A 192 -19.83 -1.21 5.22
CA ILE A 192 -18.45 -1.06 4.76
C ILE A 192 -18.37 -0.25 3.47
N ASN A 193 -19.35 -0.41 2.58
CA ASN A 193 -19.39 0.30 1.31
C ASN A 193 -19.60 1.80 1.53
N THR A 194 -20.59 2.16 2.36
CA THR A 194 -20.83 3.56 2.74
C THR A 194 -19.59 4.17 3.39
N PHE A 195 -18.97 3.46 4.34
CA PHE A 195 -17.76 3.90 5.00
C PHE A 195 -16.59 4.09 4.00
N ALA A 196 -16.38 3.14 3.11
CA ALA A 196 -15.33 3.19 2.11
C ALA A 196 -15.51 4.34 1.12
N ILE A 197 -16.72 4.54 0.57
CA ILE A 197 -17.02 5.68 -0.31
C ILE A 197 -16.73 7.00 0.40
N LEU A 198 -17.16 7.16 1.65
CA LEU A 198 -16.90 8.38 2.42
C LEU A 198 -15.41 8.61 2.64
N CYS A 199 -14.68 7.57 3.06
CA CYS A 199 -13.23 7.64 3.29
C CYS A 199 -12.45 7.93 1.99
N ASP A 200 -12.77 7.25 0.89
CA ASP A 200 -12.10 7.43 -0.40
C ASP A 200 -12.41 8.80 -1.00
N THR A 201 -13.65 9.27 -0.91
CA THR A 201 -14.02 10.62 -1.35
C THR A 201 -13.23 11.67 -0.56
N LEU A 202 -13.17 11.53 0.77
CA LEU A 202 -12.38 12.42 1.61
C LEU A 202 -10.89 12.34 1.27
N ALA A 203 -10.36 11.14 1.03
CA ALA A 203 -8.97 10.93 0.63
C ALA A 203 -8.65 11.65 -0.70
N ILE A 204 -9.53 11.56 -1.70
CA ILE A 204 -9.38 12.24 -2.99
C ILE A 204 -9.36 13.76 -2.78
N LEU A 205 -10.34 14.31 -2.05
CA LEU A 205 -10.43 15.75 -1.78
C LEU A 205 -9.19 16.27 -1.06
N LEU A 206 -8.74 15.56 -0.02
CA LEU A 206 -7.56 15.95 0.74
C LEU A 206 -6.28 15.88 -0.10
N ASN A 207 -6.10 14.85 -0.93
CA ASN A 207 -4.94 14.75 -1.82
C ASN A 207 -4.96 15.84 -2.91
N ILE A 208 -6.13 16.19 -3.47
CA ILE A 208 -6.27 17.33 -4.40
C ILE A 208 -5.85 18.63 -3.69
N GLY A 209 -6.37 18.86 -2.47
CA GLY A 209 -5.99 20.03 -1.66
C GLY A 209 -4.49 20.07 -1.36
N LEU A 210 -3.88 18.93 -1.06
CA LEU A 210 -2.43 18.80 -0.86
C LEU A 210 -1.65 19.20 -2.12
N ILE A 211 -2.04 18.71 -3.29
CA ILE A 211 -1.42 19.06 -4.57
C ILE A 211 -1.52 20.56 -4.83
N MET A 212 -2.71 21.14 -4.68
CA MET A 212 -2.93 22.58 -4.86
C MET A 212 -2.07 23.42 -3.91
N MET A 213 -1.96 23.02 -2.64
CA MET A 213 -1.12 23.71 -1.67
C MET A 213 0.36 23.61 -2.04
N LEU A 214 0.85 22.41 -2.35
CA LEU A 214 2.25 22.17 -2.72
C LEU A 214 2.67 22.91 -3.99
N GLN A 215 1.73 23.17 -4.92
CA GLN A 215 1.98 23.95 -6.13
C GLN A 215 1.97 25.45 -5.89
N ARG A 216 1.05 25.95 -5.03
CA ARG A 216 0.82 27.40 -4.86
C ARG A 216 1.66 28.02 -3.75
N GLN A 217 2.03 27.27 -2.72
CA GLN A 217 2.69 27.82 -1.53
C GLN A 217 4.17 27.43 -1.47
N ALA A 218 5.00 28.39 -1.09
CA ALA A 218 6.40 28.11 -0.78
C ALA A 218 6.48 27.22 0.47
N THR A 219 7.00 26.00 0.30
CA THR A 219 7.21 25.07 1.41
C THR A 219 8.66 25.12 1.89
N SER A 220 8.88 24.67 3.13
CA SER A 220 10.26 24.45 3.62
C SER A 220 10.91 23.19 3.05
N LEU A 221 10.19 22.41 2.26
CA LEU A 221 10.69 21.20 1.62
C LEU A 221 11.48 21.58 0.37
N ASP A 222 12.50 20.80 0.05
CA ASP A 222 13.20 20.95 -1.23
C ASP A 222 12.27 20.63 -2.42
N LYS A 223 12.53 21.27 -3.56
CA LYS A 223 11.68 21.19 -4.76
C LYS A 223 11.44 19.76 -5.24
N LYS A 224 12.42 18.86 -5.09
CA LYS A 224 12.29 17.46 -5.54
C LYS A 224 11.40 16.64 -4.60
N THR A 225 11.49 16.88 -3.30
CA THR A 225 10.56 16.29 -2.32
C THR A 225 9.13 16.73 -2.55
N VAL A 226 8.93 18.00 -2.91
CA VAL A 226 7.61 18.49 -3.32
C VAL A 226 7.10 17.70 -4.54
N LYS A 227 7.95 17.46 -5.55
CA LYS A 227 7.57 16.61 -6.70
C LYS A 227 7.21 15.17 -6.30
N PHE A 228 8.00 14.54 -5.43
CA PHE A 228 7.66 13.20 -4.91
C PHE A 228 6.35 13.20 -4.12
N ALA A 229 6.10 14.22 -3.30
CA ALA A 229 4.86 14.35 -2.55
C ALA A 229 3.64 14.53 -3.47
N ILE A 230 3.76 15.33 -4.55
CA ILE A 230 2.72 15.48 -5.57
C ILE A 230 2.49 14.15 -6.30
N ALA A 231 3.56 13.47 -6.74
CA ALA A 231 3.44 12.16 -7.40
C ALA A 231 2.73 11.13 -6.51
N PHE A 232 3.11 11.08 -5.22
CA PHE A 232 2.48 10.20 -4.24
C PHE A 232 1.00 10.54 -4.01
N ALA A 233 0.64 11.83 -3.96
CA ALA A 233 -0.75 12.28 -3.82
C ALA A 233 -1.59 11.90 -5.06
N VAL A 234 -1.05 12.06 -6.28
CA VAL A 234 -1.70 11.65 -7.52
C VAL A 234 -1.95 10.14 -7.53
N LEU A 235 -0.94 9.34 -7.22
CA LEU A 235 -1.09 7.88 -7.12
C LEU A 235 -2.10 7.49 -6.03
N SER A 236 -2.16 8.23 -4.91
CA SER A 236 -3.13 7.98 -3.85
C SER A 236 -4.57 8.28 -4.30
N ILE A 237 -4.77 9.30 -5.15
CA ILE A 237 -6.08 9.59 -5.77
C ILE A 237 -6.51 8.44 -6.67
N PHE A 238 -5.62 7.95 -7.54
CA PHE A 238 -5.92 6.79 -8.39
C PHE A 238 -6.26 5.54 -7.56
N PHE A 239 -5.52 5.30 -6.48
CA PHE A 239 -5.80 4.16 -5.60
C PHE A 239 -7.18 4.30 -4.94
N ALA A 240 -7.46 5.46 -4.33
CA ALA A 240 -8.76 5.74 -3.70
C ALA A 240 -9.92 5.62 -4.69
N PHE A 241 -9.73 6.07 -5.94
CA PHE A 241 -10.71 5.92 -7.00
C PHE A 241 -11.01 4.45 -7.30
N PHE A 242 -9.98 3.63 -7.58
CA PHE A 242 -10.20 2.20 -7.81
C PHE A 242 -10.75 1.49 -6.56
N HIS A 243 -10.36 1.94 -5.36
CA HIS A 243 -10.87 1.41 -4.11
C HIS A 243 -12.37 1.68 -3.92
N ALA A 244 -12.81 2.93 -4.14
CA ALA A 244 -14.22 3.28 -4.08
C ALA A 244 -15.07 2.48 -5.08
N LEU A 245 -14.51 2.20 -6.27
CA LEU A 245 -15.18 1.44 -7.32
C LEU A 245 -15.28 -0.06 -7.03
N ILE A 246 -14.33 -0.65 -6.31
CA ILE A 246 -14.19 -2.12 -6.20
C ILE A 246 -14.49 -2.61 -4.81
N GLN A 247 -13.92 -1.97 -3.78
CA GLN A 247 -13.98 -2.37 -2.37
C GLN A 247 -13.67 -3.87 -2.22
N PRO A 248 -12.41 -4.28 -2.45
CA PRO A 248 -12.05 -5.68 -2.50
C PRO A 248 -12.25 -6.32 -1.13
N PHE A 249 -12.90 -7.47 -1.14
CA PHE A 249 -13.13 -8.28 0.04
C PHE A 249 -12.50 -9.66 -0.15
N ASN A 250 -11.67 -10.07 0.81
CA ASN A 250 -10.98 -11.35 0.79
C ASN A 250 -11.53 -12.24 1.90
N LEU A 251 -11.91 -13.47 1.55
CA LEU A 251 -12.44 -14.46 2.47
C LEU A 251 -11.70 -15.78 2.28
N ILE A 252 -11.33 -16.46 3.38
CA ILE A 252 -10.78 -17.82 3.33
C ILE A 252 -11.59 -18.70 4.28
N PHE A 253 -12.18 -19.76 3.77
CA PHE A 253 -13.02 -20.68 4.54
C PHE A 253 -13.10 -22.04 3.84
N ASP A 254 -13.15 -23.14 4.59
CA ASP A 254 -13.23 -24.51 4.06
C ASP A 254 -12.17 -24.80 2.99
N GLY A 255 -10.96 -24.28 3.20
CA GLY A 255 -9.85 -24.37 2.23
C GLY A 255 -10.05 -23.54 0.95
N ILE A 256 -11.12 -22.77 0.81
CA ILE A 256 -11.36 -21.88 -0.33
C ILE A 256 -10.90 -20.47 0.02
N SER A 257 -9.97 -19.92 -0.75
CA SER A 257 -9.70 -18.47 -0.76
C SER A 257 -10.49 -17.83 -1.89
N ALA A 258 -11.28 -16.80 -1.58
CA ALA A 258 -12.04 -16.03 -2.55
C ALA A 258 -11.80 -14.53 -2.34
N ALA A 259 -11.63 -13.82 -3.45
CA ALA A 259 -11.54 -12.37 -3.51
C ALA A 259 -12.59 -11.85 -4.49
N PHE A 260 -13.43 -10.92 -4.04
CA PHE A 260 -14.52 -10.35 -4.83
C PHE A 260 -14.71 -8.88 -4.47
N ALA A 261 -15.53 -8.17 -5.25
CA ALA A 261 -15.90 -6.79 -4.96
C ALA A 261 -17.14 -6.72 -4.08
N ALA A 262 -17.05 -5.95 -2.99
CA ALA A 262 -18.19 -5.62 -2.13
C ALA A 262 -18.93 -4.33 -2.57
N SER A 263 -18.38 -3.65 -3.57
CA SER A 263 -18.88 -2.38 -4.09
C SER A 263 -20.13 -2.54 -4.95
N PHE A 264 -20.57 -1.42 -5.55
CA PHE A 264 -21.62 -1.42 -6.55
C PHE A 264 -21.24 -2.03 -7.89
N MET A 265 -19.96 -2.31 -8.11
CA MET A 265 -19.51 -3.00 -9.31
C MET A 265 -19.45 -4.53 -9.11
N HIS A 266 -20.02 -5.07 -8.03
CA HIS A 266 -19.91 -6.50 -7.72
C HIS A 266 -20.43 -7.44 -8.81
N ASP A 267 -21.39 -7.04 -9.65
CA ASP A 267 -21.88 -7.86 -10.77
C ASP A 267 -21.17 -7.59 -12.10
N ASN A 268 -20.26 -6.60 -12.15
CA ASN A 268 -19.63 -6.17 -13.39
C ASN A 268 -18.38 -7.02 -13.69
N PRO A 269 -18.26 -7.68 -14.86
CA PRO A 269 -17.07 -8.44 -15.23
C PRO A 269 -15.80 -7.59 -15.36
N LEU A 270 -15.92 -6.27 -15.51
CA LEU A 270 -14.78 -5.35 -15.51
C LEU A 270 -14.13 -5.23 -14.13
N THR A 271 -14.84 -5.57 -13.06
CA THR A 271 -14.37 -5.35 -11.68
C THR A 271 -13.10 -6.13 -11.37
N MET A 272 -13.01 -7.38 -11.82
CA MET A 272 -11.78 -8.17 -11.67
C MET A 272 -10.62 -7.57 -12.47
N LYS A 273 -10.88 -7.00 -13.65
CA LYS A 273 -9.85 -6.31 -14.45
C LYS A 273 -9.40 -5.03 -13.75
N LEU A 274 -10.33 -4.24 -13.20
CA LEU A 274 -9.99 -3.02 -12.45
C LEU A 274 -9.21 -3.35 -11.18
N MET A 275 -9.51 -4.47 -10.51
CA MET A 275 -8.78 -4.91 -9.32
C MET A 275 -7.33 -5.29 -9.66
N THR A 276 -7.16 -6.14 -10.68
CA THR A 276 -5.85 -6.67 -11.09
C THR A 276 -4.99 -5.63 -11.81
N TYR A 277 -5.57 -4.80 -12.68
CA TYR A 277 -4.82 -3.88 -13.55
C TYR A 277 -4.92 -2.40 -13.16
N GLY A 278 -5.89 -2.03 -12.33
CA GLY A 278 -6.04 -0.66 -11.82
C GLY A 278 -5.51 -0.54 -10.40
N MET A 279 -6.20 -1.17 -9.45
CA MET A 279 -5.88 -1.04 -8.03
C MET A 279 -4.50 -1.59 -7.68
N SER A 280 -4.22 -2.85 -8.02
CA SER A 280 -2.98 -3.49 -7.61
C SER A 280 -1.73 -2.79 -8.15
N PRO A 281 -1.65 -2.36 -9.42
CA PRO A 281 -0.47 -1.66 -9.91
C PRO A 281 -0.29 -0.28 -9.28
N THR A 282 -1.40 0.42 -9.01
CA THR A 282 -1.36 1.73 -8.35
C THR A 282 -0.80 1.62 -6.93
N TYR A 283 -1.18 0.58 -6.19
CA TYR A 283 -0.62 0.29 -4.88
C TYR A 283 0.90 0.07 -4.92
N MET A 284 1.37 -0.66 -5.94
CA MET A 284 2.80 -0.91 -6.10
C MET A 284 3.59 0.33 -6.46
N ALA A 285 3.04 1.16 -7.35
CA ALA A 285 3.61 2.45 -7.65
C ALA A 285 3.72 3.36 -6.41
N LEU A 286 2.76 3.27 -5.46
CA LEU A 286 2.84 3.99 -4.18
C LEU A 286 4.02 3.52 -3.32
N LEU A 287 4.23 2.21 -3.19
CA LEU A 287 5.36 1.64 -2.44
C LEU A 287 6.71 2.03 -3.05
N GLU A 288 6.83 1.97 -4.38
CA GLU A 288 8.05 2.36 -5.10
C GLU A 288 8.32 3.86 -4.98
N CYS A 289 7.27 4.69 -5.11
CA CYS A 289 7.38 6.13 -4.92
C CYS A 289 7.91 6.47 -3.52
N CYS A 290 7.44 5.76 -2.48
CA CYS A 290 7.98 5.86 -1.13
C CYS A 290 9.46 5.45 -1.07
N ALA A 291 9.83 4.30 -1.64
CA ALA A 291 11.22 3.82 -1.65
C ALA A 291 12.17 4.82 -2.36
N PHE A 292 11.75 5.39 -3.48
CA PHE A 292 12.52 6.41 -4.20
C PHE A 292 12.62 7.72 -3.43
N ASN A 293 11.57 8.12 -2.71
CA ASN A 293 11.61 9.30 -1.85
C ASN A 293 12.62 9.11 -0.70
N PHE A 294 12.67 7.92 -0.09
CA PHE A 294 13.70 7.57 0.90
C PHE A 294 15.10 7.57 0.30
N LEU A 295 15.28 6.98 -0.88
CA LEU A 295 16.58 6.94 -1.56
C LEU A 295 17.07 8.36 -1.91
N TYR A 296 16.18 9.21 -2.41
CA TYR A 296 16.46 10.61 -2.68
C TYR A 296 16.88 11.35 -1.40
N LYS A 297 16.14 11.17 -0.31
CA LYS A 297 16.44 11.81 0.98
C LYS A 297 17.74 11.32 1.60
N TYR A 298 18.05 10.04 1.42
CA TYR A 298 19.35 9.47 1.77
C TYR A 298 20.46 10.13 0.95
N ALA A 299 20.29 10.27 -0.37
CA ALA A 299 21.25 10.94 -1.22
C ALA A 299 21.49 12.38 -0.76
N ALA A 300 20.42 13.15 -0.54
CA ALA A 300 20.49 14.55 -0.11
C ALA A 300 21.19 14.72 1.26
N THR A 301 21.02 13.78 2.18
CA THR A 301 21.52 13.91 3.56
C THR A 301 22.88 13.24 3.77
N CYS A 302 23.17 12.17 3.03
CA CYS A 302 24.27 11.26 3.33
C CYS A 302 25.24 11.06 2.16
N ASN A 303 24.86 11.31 0.91
CA ASN A 303 25.69 11.02 -0.26
C ASN A 303 25.51 12.05 -1.39
N LYS A 304 26.37 13.08 -1.39
CA LYS A 304 26.36 14.17 -2.40
C LYS A 304 26.52 13.66 -3.84
N SER A 305 27.35 12.64 -4.07
CA SER A 305 27.54 12.08 -5.42
C SER A 305 26.23 11.48 -5.95
N LEU A 306 25.53 10.69 -5.11
CA LEU A 306 24.22 10.15 -5.47
C LEU A 306 23.18 11.26 -5.62
N TYR A 307 23.25 12.33 -4.82
CA TYR A 307 22.33 13.46 -4.90
C TYR A 307 22.38 14.16 -6.26
N HIS A 308 23.58 14.37 -6.80
CA HIS A 308 23.76 14.93 -8.15
C HIS A 308 23.22 14.01 -9.25
N ARG A 309 23.23 12.68 -9.05
CA ARG A 309 22.59 11.76 -10.00
C ARG A 309 21.09 11.97 -10.09
N PHE A 310 20.41 12.39 -9.02
CA PHE A 310 19.00 12.77 -9.06
C PHE A 310 18.73 14.07 -9.83
N ASP A 311 19.75 14.83 -10.26
CA ASP A 311 19.57 15.91 -11.24
C ASP A 311 19.54 15.40 -12.69
N SER A 312 20.06 14.19 -12.92
CA SER A 312 20.02 13.56 -14.24
C SER A 312 18.64 12.97 -14.53
N PRO A 313 17.94 13.42 -15.59
CA PRO A 313 16.67 12.83 -15.99
C PRO A 313 16.83 11.37 -16.42
N ILE A 314 18.00 10.98 -16.94
CA ILE A 314 18.31 9.60 -17.32
C ILE A 314 18.33 8.69 -16.08
N PHE A 315 18.93 9.15 -14.98
CA PHE A 315 18.98 8.36 -13.74
C PHE A 315 17.59 8.23 -13.08
N VAL A 316 16.81 9.31 -13.04
CA VAL A 316 15.43 9.25 -12.51
C VAL A 316 14.54 8.40 -13.43
N GLY A 317 14.71 8.54 -14.74
CA GLY A 317 14.02 7.75 -15.75
C GLY A 317 14.38 6.27 -15.69
N SER A 318 15.64 5.91 -15.41
CA SER A 318 16.04 4.51 -15.27
C SER A 318 15.48 3.87 -14.00
N LEU A 319 15.42 4.59 -12.88
CA LEU A 319 14.72 4.14 -11.67
C LEU A 319 13.23 3.90 -11.97
N GLY A 320 12.59 4.84 -12.66
CA GLY A 320 11.20 4.70 -13.09
C GLY A 320 10.98 3.55 -14.08
N ALA A 321 11.94 3.29 -14.98
CA ALA A 321 11.86 2.20 -15.93
C ALA A 321 12.00 0.83 -15.24
N VAL A 322 12.89 0.68 -14.26
CA VAL A 322 13.02 -0.55 -13.46
C VAL A 322 11.72 -0.85 -12.71
N ALA A 323 11.15 0.17 -12.06
CA ALA A 323 9.84 0.11 -11.42
C ALA A 323 8.73 -0.30 -12.41
N GLY A 324 8.66 0.39 -13.55
CA GLY A 324 7.71 0.09 -14.62
C GLY A 324 7.86 -1.32 -15.17
N THR A 325 9.08 -1.82 -15.36
CA THR A 325 9.33 -3.21 -15.78
C THR A 325 8.84 -4.19 -14.74
N TRP A 326 9.10 -3.99 -13.44
CA TRP A 326 8.55 -4.86 -12.39
C TRP A 326 7.03 -4.88 -12.39
N LEU A 327 6.40 -3.72 -12.53
CA LEU A 327 4.96 -3.57 -12.62
C LEU A 327 4.38 -4.29 -13.85
N VAL A 328 5.01 -4.11 -15.00
CA VAL A 328 4.62 -4.80 -16.24
C VAL A 328 4.79 -6.31 -16.08
N LEU A 329 5.89 -6.79 -15.51
CA LEU A 329 6.06 -8.22 -15.26
C LEU A 329 4.97 -8.73 -14.31
N TYR A 330 4.70 -8.04 -13.20
CA TYR A 330 3.65 -8.41 -12.26
C TYR A 330 2.28 -8.51 -12.95
N THR A 331 1.90 -7.48 -13.71
CA THR A 331 0.62 -7.47 -14.45
C THR A 331 0.57 -8.52 -15.55
N TYR A 332 1.66 -8.69 -16.31
CA TYR A 332 1.77 -9.66 -17.40
C TYR A 332 1.66 -11.09 -16.88
N PHE A 333 2.42 -11.45 -15.84
CA PHE A 333 2.37 -12.79 -15.26
C PHE A 333 1.05 -13.06 -14.55
N GLY A 334 0.44 -12.06 -13.92
CA GLY A 334 -0.92 -12.16 -13.37
C GLY A 334 -1.99 -12.35 -14.46
N ALA A 335 -1.81 -11.74 -15.63
CA ALA A 335 -2.72 -11.81 -16.77
C ALA A 335 -2.64 -13.14 -17.53
N PHE A 336 -1.44 -13.51 -17.95
CA PHE A 336 -1.20 -14.58 -18.92
C PHE A 336 -1.29 -15.98 -18.32
N PHE A 337 -1.11 -16.10 -17.00
CA PHE A 337 -1.22 -17.38 -16.31
C PHE A 337 -2.56 -17.58 -15.61
N ALA A 338 -3.58 -16.83 -15.99
CA ALA A 338 -4.95 -17.24 -15.72
C ALA A 338 -5.16 -18.63 -16.35
N PRO A 339 -5.39 -19.70 -15.56
CA PRO A 339 -5.45 -21.06 -16.09
C PRO A 339 -6.49 -21.15 -17.20
N THR A 340 -6.04 -21.33 -18.45
CA THR A 340 -6.95 -21.72 -19.52
C THR A 340 -7.43 -23.14 -19.24
N ALA A 341 -8.67 -23.45 -19.62
CA ALA A 341 -9.24 -24.78 -19.42
C ALA A 341 -8.37 -25.91 -20.02
N ALA A 342 -7.59 -25.60 -21.06
CA ALA A 342 -6.67 -26.54 -21.71
C ALA A 342 -5.39 -26.85 -20.89
N LEU A 343 -4.93 -25.93 -20.02
CA LEU A 343 -3.76 -26.16 -19.16
C LEU A 343 -4.10 -27.00 -17.92
N ARG A 344 -5.39 -27.05 -17.53
CA ARG A 344 -5.90 -27.82 -16.38
C ARG A 344 -5.82 -29.35 -16.58
N ASN A 345 -5.58 -29.83 -17.80
CA ASN A 345 -5.56 -31.27 -18.11
C ASN A 345 -4.14 -31.86 -18.21
N LYS A 346 -3.07 -31.14 -17.83
CA LYS A 346 -1.69 -31.66 -17.87
C LYS A 346 -1.10 -31.84 -16.47
N GLU A 347 -1.25 -33.05 -15.92
CA GLU A 347 -0.78 -33.55 -14.60
C GLU A 347 0.74 -33.46 -14.29
N ARG A 348 1.59 -32.82 -15.11
CA ARG A 348 3.06 -32.96 -15.00
C ARG A 348 3.82 -31.84 -14.26
N ALA A 349 3.20 -31.13 -13.33
CA ALA A 349 3.88 -30.04 -12.60
C ALA A 349 4.15 -30.31 -11.10
N GLN A 350 4.08 -31.56 -10.63
CA GLN A 350 4.07 -31.90 -9.19
C GLN A 350 5.38 -31.66 -8.39
N GLY A 351 6.51 -31.29 -9.01
CA GLY A 351 7.78 -31.15 -8.27
C GLY A 351 8.24 -29.73 -7.97
N PHE A 352 7.79 -28.73 -8.73
CA PHE A 352 8.47 -27.42 -8.77
C PHE A 352 7.86 -26.38 -7.82
N GLY A 353 6.57 -26.52 -7.51
CA GLY A 353 5.83 -25.59 -6.68
C GLY A 353 6.40 -25.40 -5.26
N PRO A 354 6.51 -26.49 -4.48
CA PRO A 354 7.13 -26.46 -3.15
C PRO A 354 8.58 -25.97 -3.17
N MET A 355 9.35 -26.30 -4.21
CA MET A 355 10.74 -25.86 -4.36
C MET A 355 10.83 -24.34 -4.52
N VAL A 356 9.92 -23.71 -5.27
CA VAL A 356 9.92 -22.26 -5.44
C VAL A 356 9.29 -21.52 -4.27
N ALA A 357 8.27 -22.08 -3.62
CA ALA A 357 7.78 -21.58 -2.33
C ALA A 357 8.90 -21.59 -1.28
N MET A 358 9.73 -22.64 -1.28
CA MET A 358 10.95 -22.70 -0.48
C MET A 358 11.98 -21.66 -0.93
N ILE A 359 12.21 -21.42 -2.23
CA ILE A 359 13.11 -20.35 -2.70
C ILE A 359 12.60 -18.97 -2.28
N ASN A 360 11.30 -18.72 -2.27
CA ASN A 360 10.69 -17.48 -1.78
C ASN A 360 10.88 -17.32 -0.28
N PHE A 361 10.60 -18.36 0.49
CA PHE A 361 10.82 -18.37 1.94
C PHE A 361 12.31 -18.21 2.27
N MET A 362 13.20 -18.85 1.51
CA MET A 362 14.64 -18.74 1.66
C MET A 362 15.16 -17.39 1.21
N SER A 363 14.57 -16.76 0.19
CA SER A 363 14.91 -15.39 -0.24
C SER A 363 14.47 -14.37 0.81
N LEU A 364 13.30 -14.59 1.42
CA LEU A 364 12.81 -13.84 2.57
C LEU A 364 13.74 -13.98 3.77
N ILE A 365 14.09 -15.22 4.15
CA ILE A 365 15.04 -15.49 5.22
C ILE A 365 16.41 -14.88 4.89
N LEU A 366 16.94 -15.04 3.68
CA LEU A 366 18.24 -14.47 3.28
C LEU A 366 18.21 -12.94 3.34
N CYS A 367 17.09 -12.31 2.97
CA CYS A 367 16.95 -10.87 3.04
C CYS A 367 16.89 -10.40 4.50
N CYS A 368 16.07 -11.05 5.34
CA CYS A 368 15.99 -10.78 6.77
C CYS A 368 17.33 -11.00 7.48
N LEU A 369 17.96 -12.17 7.29
CA LEU A 369 19.29 -12.50 7.79
C LEU A 369 20.35 -11.55 7.23
N GLY A 370 20.33 -11.24 5.95
CA GLY A 370 21.27 -10.29 5.33
C GLY A 370 21.17 -8.91 5.96
N THR A 371 19.95 -8.45 6.25
CA THR A 371 19.71 -7.17 6.93
C THR A 371 20.16 -7.22 8.40
N MET A 372 19.87 -8.32 9.11
CA MET A 372 20.31 -8.52 10.50
C MET A 372 21.83 -8.64 10.60
N LEU A 373 22.48 -9.48 9.79
CA LEU A 373 23.93 -9.64 9.71
C LEU A 373 24.61 -8.33 9.33
N TRP A 374 24.05 -7.58 8.38
CA TRP A 374 24.57 -6.26 8.02
C TRP A 374 24.45 -5.26 9.18
N CYS A 375 23.31 -5.22 9.88
CA CYS A 375 23.12 -4.42 11.08
C CYS A 375 24.11 -4.80 12.18
N GLY A 376 24.27 -6.11 12.46
CA GLY A 376 25.20 -6.65 13.44
C GLY A 376 26.65 -6.30 13.13
N TRP A 377 27.12 -6.58 11.91
CA TRP A 377 28.44 -6.21 11.44
C TRP A 377 28.69 -4.70 11.58
N LYS A 378 27.69 -3.88 11.27
CA LYS A 378 27.85 -2.42 11.33
C LYS A 378 27.88 -1.88 12.76
N ILE A 379 27.11 -2.48 13.69
CA ILE A 379 27.21 -2.18 15.13
C ILE A 379 28.59 -2.56 15.66
N GLN A 380 29.10 -3.73 15.28
CA GLN A 380 30.44 -4.19 15.67
C GLN A 380 31.53 -3.26 15.11
N HIS A 381 31.42 -2.87 13.84
CA HIS A 381 32.35 -1.91 13.23
C HIS A 381 32.30 -0.56 13.95
N MET A 382 31.11 -0.06 14.31
CA MET A 382 30.97 1.17 15.10
C MET A 382 31.68 1.09 16.45
N ILE A 383 31.52 -0.03 17.17
CA ILE A 383 32.19 -0.29 18.45
C ILE A 383 33.71 -0.23 18.30
N LYS A 384 34.24 -0.75 17.18
CA LYS A 384 35.68 -0.83 16.92
C LYS A 384 36.29 0.50 16.46
N THR A 385 35.61 1.26 15.60
CA THR A 385 36.21 2.42 14.92
C THR A 385 35.93 3.77 15.57
N ASN A 386 34.86 3.91 16.35
CA ASN A 386 34.50 5.20 16.94
C ASN A 386 34.96 5.34 18.40
N LYS A 387 35.55 6.49 18.75
CA LYS A 387 35.74 6.91 20.15
C LYS A 387 34.38 7.21 20.78
N MET A 388 33.71 6.16 21.27
CA MET A 388 32.45 6.25 22.03
C MET A 388 32.72 6.18 23.53
N SER A 389 31.88 6.86 24.31
CA SER A 389 31.87 6.72 25.78
C SER A 389 31.57 5.28 26.18
N GLU A 390 32.07 4.88 27.35
CA GLU A 390 31.96 3.49 27.82
C GLU A 390 30.51 3.05 28.01
N ARG A 391 29.63 3.96 28.44
CA ARG A 391 28.18 3.76 28.55
C ARG A 391 27.53 3.49 27.19
N ALA A 392 27.89 4.26 26.15
CA ALA A 392 27.38 4.04 24.79
C ALA A 392 27.89 2.71 24.20
N ARG A 393 29.14 2.37 24.48
CA ARG A 393 29.74 1.08 24.07
C ARG A 393 29.05 -0.11 24.74
N LYS A 394 28.64 0.02 26.01
CA LYS A 394 27.88 -1.01 26.75
C LYS A 394 26.48 -1.21 26.14
N LEU A 395 25.76 -0.12 25.84
CA LEU A 395 24.45 -0.16 25.18
C LEU A 395 24.52 -0.79 23.77
N HIS A 396 25.52 -0.44 22.96
CA HIS A 396 25.67 -1.04 21.63
C HIS A 396 26.05 -2.54 21.70
N ARG A 397 26.82 -2.96 22.71
CA ARG A 397 27.08 -4.39 22.94
C ARG A 397 25.81 -5.13 23.38
N GLN A 398 24.97 -4.52 24.21
CA GLN A 398 23.67 -5.11 24.59
C GLN A 398 22.73 -5.22 23.38
N ALA A 399 22.64 -4.17 22.55
CA ALA A 399 21.87 -4.21 21.31
C ALA A 399 22.38 -5.27 20.33
N LEU A 400 23.70 -5.43 20.19
CA LEU A 400 24.29 -6.49 19.37
C LEU A 400 23.96 -7.88 19.92
N ARG A 401 24.00 -8.08 21.24
CA ARG A 401 23.61 -9.36 21.87
C ARG A 401 22.13 -9.68 21.63
N LEU A 402 21.24 -8.70 21.78
CA LEU A 402 19.82 -8.87 21.50
C LEU A 402 19.58 -9.19 20.03
N LEU A 403 20.30 -8.55 19.11
CA LEU A 403 20.19 -8.77 17.67
C LEU A 403 20.82 -10.10 17.19
N VAL A 404 21.69 -10.72 17.99
CA VAL A 404 22.24 -12.08 17.73
C VAL A 404 21.36 -13.17 18.36
N LEU A 405 20.63 -12.83 19.41
CA LEU A 405 19.65 -13.73 20.06
C LEU A 405 18.33 -13.82 19.28
N GLN A 406 17.97 -12.75 18.56
CA GLN A 406 16.87 -12.70 17.59
C GLN A 406 17.31 -13.34 16.27
#